data_AF-Q2SRC9-F1
#
_entry.id   AF-Q2SRC9-F1
#
_cell.length_a   1.000
_cell.length_b   1.000
_cell.length_c   1.000
_cell.angle_alpha   90.00
_cell.angle_beta   90.00
_cell.angle_gamma   90.00
#
_symmetry.space_group_name_H-M   'P 1'
#
loop_
_entity.id
_entity.type
_entity.pdbx_description
1 polymer ?
#
loop_
_entity_poly.entity_id
_entity_poly.type
_entity_poly.pdbx_seq_one_letter_code
_entity_poly.pdbx_strand_id
1 'polypeptide(L)'
;MIQKNTPGEALRTFFNPTVFGFEILAVFLLVFLVLVFRLIAILLKKQHNKLFLSTSFTIATALAFFLPYGFASIGAKTSIAPFLNPLVVFFRAVFIGFGKSGQESNQLVGSILTNGIWYILFAQFIGVILSVLVFYLFFYSIKKVNKNKIEYQFLNTLTLRDFFKNSSDLSVLGFSIKEFVFITLLIIVLPFISMIDIAIYRFDQFGIILIELLFIWTILFISSFFEFFSFHLAFPFIDIIFKTIDFVLLEKSLKKEQIKNYFLEILKFILVVLFSIIIPIVIGFVSILIKIQTGIVISVS
;
A
#
# COMPACT_ATOMS: atom_id res chain seq x y z
N MET A 1 31.48 -7.02 -5.69
CA MET A 1 30.60 -7.36 -4.56
C MET A 1 29.25 -7.76 -5.11
N ILE A 2 28.69 -8.91 -4.70
CA ILE A 2 27.30 -9.26 -5.03
C ILE A 2 26.42 -8.31 -4.21
N GLN A 3 25.69 -7.41 -4.88
CA GLN A 3 24.76 -6.50 -4.23
C GLN A 3 23.65 -7.34 -3.57
N LYS A 4 23.47 -7.19 -2.24
CA LYS A 4 22.39 -7.88 -1.53
C LYS A 4 21.08 -7.13 -1.81
N ASN A 5 20.00 -7.87 -2.05
CA ASN A 5 18.68 -7.31 -2.35
C ASN A 5 17.77 -7.26 -1.13
N THR A 6 18.35 -7.28 0.08
CA THR A 6 17.59 -7.20 1.32
C THR A 6 17.05 -5.79 1.55
N PRO A 7 15.94 -5.62 2.28
CA PRO A 7 15.38 -4.31 2.59
C PRO A 7 16.38 -3.35 3.26
N GLY A 8 17.26 -3.86 4.13
CA GLY A 8 18.30 -3.04 4.75
C GLY A 8 19.33 -2.50 3.76
N GLU A 9 19.78 -3.33 2.81
CA GLU A 9 20.74 -2.90 1.79
C GLU A 9 20.09 -1.95 0.78
N ALA A 10 18.84 -2.23 0.37
CA ALA A 10 18.05 -1.35 -0.50
C ALA A 10 17.93 0.08 0.06
N LEU A 11 17.74 0.22 1.37
CA LEU A 11 17.63 1.54 2.02
C LEU A 11 18.98 2.25 2.19
N ARG A 12 20.10 1.51 2.19
CA ARG A 12 21.46 2.06 2.32
C ARG A 12 22.04 2.54 1.00
N THR A 13 21.65 1.95 -0.13
CA THR A 13 22.14 2.31 -1.46
C THR A 13 21.28 3.40 -2.11
N PHE A 14 21.89 4.21 -2.98
CA PHE A 14 21.16 5.24 -3.74
C PHE A 14 20.33 4.66 -4.89
N PHE A 15 20.71 3.47 -5.39
CA PHE A 15 19.98 2.77 -6.43
C PHE A 15 20.31 1.27 -6.39
N ASN A 16 19.26 0.45 -6.44
CA ASN A 16 19.37 -0.99 -6.68
C ASN A 16 18.38 -1.35 -7.81
N PRO A 17 18.85 -1.71 -9.02
CA PRO A 17 17.99 -1.96 -10.17
C PRO A 17 17.08 -3.17 -9.98
N THR A 18 17.56 -4.18 -9.25
CA THR A 18 16.77 -5.38 -8.96
C THR A 18 15.62 -5.03 -8.03
N VAL A 19 15.87 -4.36 -6.91
CA VAL A 19 14.81 -3.90 -6.00
C VAL A 19 13.84 -2.97 -6.74
N PHE A 20 14.35 -2.04 -7.54
CA PHE A 20 13.54 -1.13 -8.34
C PHE A 20 12.55 -1.86 -9.26
N GLY A 21 13.02 -2.86 -10.02
CA GLY A 21 12.16 -3.65 -10.90
C GLY A 21 11.10 -4.46 -10.16
N PHE A 22 11.47 -5.06 -9.02
CA PHE A 22 10.52 -5.85 -8.22
C PHE A 22 9.52 -4.99 -7.45
N GLU A 23 9.87 -3.77 -7.02
CA GLU A 23 8.90 -2.79 -6.50
C GLU A 23 7.86 -2.40 -7.55
N ILE A 24 8.31 -2.11 -8.80
CA ILE A 24 7.40 -1.83 -9.92
C ILE A 24 6.44 -2.99 -10.10
N LEU A 25 6.95 -4.23 -10.17
CA LEU A 25 6.14 -5.42 -10.39
C LEU A 25 5.14 -5.68 -9.25
N ALA A 26 5.59 -5.56 -8.00
CA ALA A 26 4.77 -5.81 -6.83
C ALA A 26 3.60 -4.82 -6.73
N VAL A 27 3.89 -3.51 -6.85
CA VAL A 27 2.85 -2.47 -6.85
C VAL A 27 1.99 -2.55 -8.10
N PHE A 28 2.58 -2.89 -9.25
CA PHE A 28 1.85 -3.12 -10.49
C PHE A 28 0.74 -4.15 -10.28
N LEU A 29 1.11 -5.32 -9.75
CA LEU A 29 0.19 -6.42 -9.47
C LEU A 29 -0.86 -6.03 -8.44
N LEU A 30 -0.47 -5.39 -7.33
CA LEU A 30 -1.39 -4.98 -6.28
C LEU A 30 -2.49 -4.07 -6.81
N VAL A 31 -2.11 -2.94 -7.42
CA VAL A 31 -3.09 -1.94 -7.88
C VAL A 31 -3.93 -2.50 -9.02
N PHE A 32 -3.31 -3.20 -9.97
CA PHE A 32 -4.03 -3.82 -11.09
C PHE A 32 -5.07 -4.84 -10.59
N LEU A 33 -4.68 -5.77 -9.71
CA LEU A 33 -5.59 -6.80 -9.20
C LEU A 33 -6.71 -6.20 -8.35
N VAL A 34 -6.43 -5.18 -7.52
CA VAL A 34 -7.49 -4.47 -6.77
C VAL A 34 -8.51 -3.86 -7.73
N LEU A 35 -8.08 -3.22 -8.82
CA LEU A 35 -8.98 -2.65 -9.83
C LEU A 35 -9.76 -3.73 -10.59
N VAL A 36 -9.12 -4.84 -10.94
CA VAL A 36 -9.79 -6.02 -11.55
C VAL A 36 -10.85 -6.58 -10.60
N PHE A 37 -10.55 -6.73 -9.31
CA PHE A 37 -11.55 -7.20 -8.34
C PHE A 37 -12.67 -6.20 -8.11
N ARG A 38 -12.42 -4.88 -8.16
CA ARG A 38 -13.49 -3.87 -8.17
C ARG A 38 -14.38 -4.04 -9.40
N LEU A 39 -13.82 -4.28 -10.58
CA LEU A 39 -14.59 -4.58 -11.79
C LEU A 39 -15.41 -5.87 -11.64
N ILE A 40 -14.82 -6.95 -11.13
CA ILE A 40 -15.55 -8.20 -10.87
C ILE A 40 -16.67 -7.96 -9.85
N ALA A 41 -16.44 -7.19 -8.79
CA ALA A 41 -17.46 -6.86 -7.81
C ALA A 41 -18.65 -6.14 -8.46
N ILE A 42 -18.38 -5.21 -9.37
CA ILE A 42 -19.42 -4.51 -10.13
C ILE A 42 -20.17 -5.47 -11.07
N LEU A 43 -19.45 -6.31 -11.83
CA LEU A 43 -20.04 -7.31 -12.73
C LEU A 43 -20.96 -8.29 -11.99
N LEU A 44 -20.57 -8.69 -10.78
CA LEU A 44 -21.33 -9.62 -9.93
C LEU A 44 -22.34 -8.93 -9.01
N LYS A 45 -22.51 -7.60 -9.09
CA LYS A 45 -23.36 -6.79 -8.19
C LYS A 45 -23.00 -6.96 -6.69
N LYS A 46 -21.73 -7.18 -6.40
CA LYS A 46 -21.13 -7.35 -5.07
C LYS A 46 -20.30 -6.14 -4.61
N GLN A 47 -20.44 -4.98 -5.25
CA GLN A 47 -19.67 -3.77 -4.96
C GLN A 47 -19.91 -3.18 -3.55
N HIS A 48 -20.96 -3.61 -2.85
CA HIS A 48 -21.22 -3.25 -1.44
C HIS A 48 -21.01 -4.42 -0.48
N ASN A 49 -20.66 -5.61 -0.99
CA ASN A 49 -20.42 -6.78 -0.17
C ASN A 49 -19.03 -6.68 0.47
N LYS A 50 -19.01 -6.26 1.74
CA LYS A 50 -17.81 -6.09 2.55
C LYS A 50 -16.93 -7.33 2.60
N LEU A 51 -17.53 -8.51 2.85
CA LEU A 51 -16.80 -9.78 2.90
C LEU A 51 -16.13 -10.09 1.55
N PHE A 52 -16.86 -9.91 0.44
CA PHE A 52 -16.33 -10.10 -0.90
C PHE A 52 -15.15 -9.16 -1.16
N LEU A 53 -15.31 -7.85 -0.94
CA LEU A 53 -14.27 -6.86 -1.20
C LEU A 53 -13.02 -7.09 -0.34
N SER A 54 -13.17 -7.27 0.97
CA SER A 54 -12.04 -7.50 1.87
C SER A 54 -11.29 -8.79 1.52
N THR A 55 -12.01 -9.85 1.14
CA THR A 55 -11.41 -11.12 0.70
C THR A 55 -10.66 -10.95 -0.63
N SER A 56 -11.30 -10.32 -1.63
CA SER A 56 -10.69 -10.06 -2.93
C SER A 56 -9.46 -9.14 -2.84
N PHE A 57 -9.48 -8.10 -2.00
CA PHE A 57 -8.33 -7.23 -1.80
C PHE A 57 -7.20 -7.92 -1.03
N THR A 58 -7.52 -8.84 -0.12
CA THR A 58 -6.52 -9.70 0.52
C THR A 58 -5.89 -10.63 -0.50
N ILE A 59 -6.67 -11.25 -1.39
CA ILE A 59 -6.13 -12.10 -2.48
C ILE A 59 -5.24 -11.28 -3.42
N ALA A 60 -5.65 -10.06 -3.78
CA ALA A 60 -4.80 -9.15 -4.56
C ALA A 60 -3.46 -8.87 -3.87
N THR A 61 -3.49 -8.64 -2.55
CA THR A 61 -2.29 -8.43 -1.73
C THR A 61 -1.43 -9.69 -1.68
N ALA A 62 -2.03 -10.86 -1.50
CA ALA A 62 -1.34 -12.15 -1.51
C ALA A 62 -0.58 -12.38 -2.82
N LEU A 63 -1.25 -12.17 -3.96
CA LEU A 63 -0.63 -12.32 -5.28
C LEU A 63 0.48 -11.30 -5.51
N ALA A 64 0.33 -10.07 -4.99
CA ALA A 64 1.36 -9.04 -5.05
C ALA A 64 2.59 -9.35 -4.18
N PHE A 65 2.47 -10.20 -3.16
CA PHE A 65 3.63 -10.71 -2.41
C PHE A 65 4.23 -11.97 -3.06
N PHE A 66 3.39 -12.98 -3.34
CA PHE A 66 3.86 -14.29 -3.78
C PHE A 66 4.40 -14.31 -5.21
N LEU A 67 3.82 -13.55 -6.15
CA LEU A 67 4.29 -13.57 -7.53
C LEU A 67 5.68 -12.93 -7.69
N PRO A 68 5.95 -11.73 -7.13
CA PRO A 68 7.31 -11.19 -7.12
C PRO A 68 8.30 -12.12 -6.42
N TYR A 69 7.93 -12.72 -5.29
CA TYR A 69 8.78 -13.70 -4.60
C TYR A 69 9.09 -14.94 -5.47
N GLY A 70 8.07 -15.50 -6.14
CA GLY A 70 8.21 -16.61 -7.06
C GLY A 70 9.04 -16.27 -8.31
N PHE A 71 8.90 -15.06 -8.86
CA PHE A 71 9.74 -14.61 -9.97
C PHE A 71 11.17 -14.34 -9.54
N ALA A 72 11.41 -13.85 -8.32
CA ALA A 72 12.74 -13.63 -7.78
C ALA A 72 13.51 -14.96 -7.62
N SER A 73 12.84 -16.01 -7.14
CA SER A 73 13.47 -17.33 -6.96
C SER A 73 13.90 -17.96 -8.28
N ILE A 74 13.17 -17.74 -9.37
CA ILE A 74 13.48 -18.28 -10.70
C ILE A 74 14.47 -17.38 -11.46
N GLY A 75 14.18 -16.08 -11.53
CA GLY A 75 14.88 -15.14 -12.43
C GLY A 75 16.09 -14.44 -11.80
N ALA A 76 16.04 -14.11 -10.51
CA ALA A 76 17.08 -13.33 -9.83
C ALA A 76 18.03 -14.19 -8.97
N LYS A 77 17.69 -15.47 -8.72
CA LYS A 77 18.43 -16.42 -7.87
C LYS A 77 18.84 -15.83 -6.51
N THR A 78 18.14 -14.80 -6.05
CA THR A 78 18.41 -14.06 -4.82
C THR A 78 17.07 -13.76 -4.14
N SER A 79 17.06 -13.75 -2.82
CA SER A 79 15.86 -13.37 -2.06
C SER A 79 15.62 -11.86 -2.23
N ILE A 80 14.42 -11.51 -2.72
CA ILE A 80 13.97 -10.13 -2.87
C ILE A 80 12.67 -10.01 -2.11
N ALA A 81 12.66 -9.13 -1.12
CA ALA A 81 11.47 -8.79 -0.35
C ALA A 81 11.10 -7.34 -0.67
N PRO A 82 10.21 -7.10 -1.66
CA PRO A 82 9.75 -5.76 -1.95
C PRO A 82 8.99 -5.18 -0.75
N PHE A 83 9.13 -3.88 -0.55
CA PHE A 83 8.43 -3.08 0.44
C PHE A 83 6.93 -3.01 0.14
N LEU A 84 6.54 -2.99 -1.15
CA LEU A 84 5.16 -2.96 -1.67
C LEU A 84 4.33 -1.72 -1.30
N ASN A 85 4.64 -1.05 -0.20
CA ASN A 85 3.85 0.02 0.37
C ASN A 85 4.78 1.12 0.96
N PRO A 86 4.52 2.41 0.70
CA PRO A 86 5.26 3.51 1.29
C PRO A 86 5.37 3.45 2.81
N LEU A 87 4.34 2.96 3.50
CA LEU A 87 4.32 2.77 4.95
C LEU A 87 5.50 1.91 5.43
N VAL A 88 5.74 0.80 4.72
CA VAL A 88 6.80 -0.17 5.06
C VAL A 88 8.18 0.42 4.79
N VAL A 89 8.32 1.25 3.76
CA VAL A 89 9.58 1.97 3.44
C VAL A 89 9.99 2.85 4.61
N PHE A 90 9.08 3.70 5.10
CA PHE A 90 9.37 4.63 6.20
C PHE A 90 9.60 3.92 7.54
N PHE A 91 8.80 2.91 7.86
CA PHE A 91 9.03 2.11 9.06
C PHE A 91 10.43 1.45 9.03
N ARG A 92 10.76 0.74 7.95
CA ARG A 92 12.03 0.01 7.83
C ARG A 92 13.23 0.97 7.78
N ALA A 93 13.09 2.16 7.19
CA ALA A 93 14.12 3.19 7.19
C ALA A 93 14.58 3.59 8.60
N VAL A 94 13.63 3.71 9.54
CA VAL A 94 13.93 4.01 10.95
C VAL A 94 14.38 2.75 11.68
N PHE A 95 13.58 1.68 11.61
CA PHE A 95 13.81 0.46 12.38
C PHE A 95 15.17 -0.19 12.06
N ILE A 96 15.54 -0.27 10.78
CA ILE A 96 16.83 -0.81 10.36
C ILE A 96 17.96 0.20 10.61
N GLY A 97 17.70 1.49 10.37
CA GLY A 97 18.68 2.55 10.54
C GLY A 97 19.23 2.68 11.97
N PHE A 98 18.35 2.49 12.96
CA PHE A 98 18.70 2.47 14.38
C PHE A 98 18.86 1.07 14.96
N GLY A 99 18.96 0.03 14.11
CA GLY A 99 18.97 -1.37 14.52
C GLY A 99 20.09 -1.74 15.50
N LYS A 100 21.18 -0.97 15.57
CA LYS A 100 22.28 -1.17 16.54
C LYS A 100 22.00 -0.61 17.94
N SER A 101 20.98 0.23 18.09
CA SER A 101 20.60 0.80 19.39
C SER A 101 20.24 -0.31 20.38
N GLY A 102 20.69 -0.19 21.63
CA GLY A 102 20.43 -1.19 22.68
C GLY A 102 21.28 -2.46 22.61
N GLN A 103 22.17 -2.63 21.61
CA GLN A 103 23.09 -3.77 21.53
C GLN A 103 24.48 -3.45 22.08
N GLU A 104 25.02 -2.27 21.76
CA GLU A 104 26.36 -1.83 22.18
C GLU A 104 26.31 -0.80 23.32
N SER A 105 25.17 -0.09 23.47
CA SER A 105 24.91 0.86 24.55
C SER A 105 23.41 1.09 24.73
N ASN A 106 22.97 1.57 25.90
CA ASN A 106 21.58 1.99 26.16
C ASN A 106 21.20 3.33 25.49
N GLN A 107 21.92 3.72 24.44
CA GLN A 107 21.70 4.95 23.70
C GLN A 107 21.19 4.65 22.28
N LEU A 108 20.61 5.68 21.66
CA LEU A 108 20.25 5.64 20.24
C LEU A 108 21.53 5.67 19.40
N VAL A 109 21.77 4.61 18.64
CA VAL A 109 22.93 4.45 17.75
C VAL A 109 22.45 4.18 16.33
N GLY A 110 22.86 5.04 15.40
CA GLY A 110 22.52 4.95 13.98
C GLY A 110 21.87 6.21 13.45
N SER A 111 21.25 6.10 12.27
CA SER A 111 20.55 7.18 11.60
C SER A 111 19.45 6.61 10.72
N ILE A 112 18.43 7.41 10.42
CA ILE A 112 17.40 7.02 9.44
C ILE A 112 18.08 6.73 8.10
N LEU A 113 17.75 5.60 7.49
CA LEU A 113 18.27 5.24 6.16
C LEU A 113 17.46 5.94 5.07
N THR A 114 18.03 7.01 4.50
CA THR A 114 17.32 7.86 3.53
C THR A 114 17.71 7.62 2.07
N ASN A 115 18.86 7.01 1.82
CA ASN A 115 19.43 6.90 0.47
C ASN A 115 18.50 6.16 -0.49
N GLY A 116 17.88 5.06 -0.04
CA GLY A 116 17.03 4.24 -0.88
C GLY A 116 15.57 4.69 -1.00
N ILE A 117 15.11 5.59 -0.12
CA ILE A 117 13.68 5.96 -0.02
C ILE A 117 13.16 6.47 -1.37
N TRP A 118 13.89 7.39 -2.01
CA TRP A 118 13.41 8.04 -3.23
C TRP A 118 13.26 7.09 -4.41
N TYR A 119 14.26 6.24 -4.68
CA TYR A 119 14.17 5.33 -5.82
C TYR A 119 13.11 4.25 -5.59
N ILE A 120 12.91 3.80 -4.35
CA ILE A 120 11.86 2.83 -3.98
C ILE A 120 10.48 3.46 -4.18
N LEU A 121 10.22 4.65 -3.63
CA LEU A 121 8.94 5.34 -3.80
C LEU A 121 8.67 5.68 -5.28
N PHE A 122 9.70 6.03 -6.04
CA PHE A 122 9.58 6.27 -7.48
C PHE A 122 9.25 4.99 -8.26
N ALA A 123 9.84 3.85 -7.88
CA ALA A 123 9.49 2.55 -8.45
C ALA A 123 8.02 2.20 -8.19
N GLN A 124 7.54 2.40 -6.96
CA GLN A 124 6.15 2.19 -6.59
C GLN A 124 5.22 3.10 -7.40
N PHE A 125 5.59 4.38 -7.56
CA PHE A 125 4.84 5.33 -8.38
C PHE A 125 4.73 4.90 -9.86
N ILE A 126 5.83 4.42 -10.47
CA ILE A 126 5.81 3.85 -11.82
C ILE A 126 4.90 2.63 -11.87
N GLY A 127 4.98 1.73 -10.88
CA GLY A 127 4.09 0.57 -10.75
C GLY A 127 2.61 0.98 -10.77
N VAL A 128 2.24 2.01 -10.02
CA VAL A 128 0.87 2.57 -10.01
C VAL A 128 0.44 3.04 -11.41
N ILE A 129 1.27 3.85 -12.08
CA ILE A 129 0.95 4.36 -13.43
C ILE A 129 0.73 3.19 -14.40
N LEU A 130 1.64 2.21 -14.40
CA LEU A 130 1.54 1.04 -15.27
C LEU A 130 0.26 0.22 -14.97
N SER A 131 -0.11 0.04 -13.71
CA SER A 131 -1.36 -0.65 -13.35
C SER A 131 -2.57 0.05 -13.92
N VAL A 132 -2.64 1.38 -13.79
CA VAL A 132 -3.78 2.17 -14.27
C VAL A 132 -3.88 2.11 -15.79
N LEU A 133 -2.75 2.23 -16.49
CA LEU A 133 -2.71 2.13 -17.95
C LEU A 133 -3.14 0.76 -18.45
N VAL A 134 -2.60 -0.31 -17.88
CA VAL A 134 -2.97 -1.69 -18.27
C VAL A 134 -4.42 -1.98 -17.89
N PHE A 135 -4.87 -1.55 -16.71
CA PHE A 135 -6.28 -1.68 -16.30
C PHE A 135 -7.22 -0.90 -17.23
N TYR A 136 -6.85 0.29 -17.68
CA TYR A 136 -7.63 1.06 -18.65
C TYR A 136 -7.82 0.26 -19.95
N LEU A 137 -6.74 -0.28 -20.53
CA LEU A 137 -6.82 -1.11 -21.73
C LEU A 137 -7.68 -2.37 -21.51
N PHE A 138 -7.50 -3.03 -20.36
CA PHE A 138 -8.28 -4.20 -19.97
C PHE A 138 -9.77 -3.87 -19.84
N PHE A 139 -10.13 -2.81 -19.10
CA PHE A 139 -11.50 -2.35 -18.89
C PHE A 139 -12.19 -2.01 -20.22
N TYR A 140 -11.53 -1.27 -21.11
CA TYR A 140 -12.11 -0.94 -22.42
C TYR A 140 -12.27 -2.17 -23.31
N SER A 141 -11.36 -3.14 -23.22
CA SER A 141 -11.50 -4.43 -23.92
C SER A 141 -12.74 -5.18 -23.43
N ILE A 142 -12.97 -5.24 -22.11
CA ILE A 142 -14.17 -5.85 -21.52
C ILE A 142 -15.45 -5.13 -21.96
N LYS A 143 -15.46 -3.78 -21.98
CA LYS A 143 -16.59 -3.00 -22.52
C LYS A 143 -16.85 -3.35 -23.97
N LYS A 144 -15.81 -3.36 -24.81
CA LYS A 144 -15.93 -3.64 -26.25
C LYS A 144 -16.49 -5.03 -26.53
N VAL A 145 -16.05 -6.05 -25.80
CA VAL A 145 -16.51 -7.45 -25.97
C VAL A 145 -17.97 -7.61 -25.56
N ASN A 146 -18.44 -6.86 -24.56
CA ASN A 146 -19.79 -7.01 -24.01
C ASN A 146 -20.79 -5.94 -24.47
N LYS A 147 -20.40 -5.03 -25.38
CA LYS A 147 -21.20 -3.87 -25.81
C LYS A 147 -22.62 -4.19 -26.29
N ASN A 148 -22.83 -5.37 -26.87
CA ASN A 148 -24.10 -5.81 -27.45
C ASN A 148 -24.94 -6.67 -26.50
N LYS A 149 -24.43 -7.00 -25.31
CA LYS A 149 -25.14 -7.86 -24.34
C LYS A 149 -25.99 -6.99 -23.42
N ILE A 150 -27.31 -7.23 -23.41
CA ILE A 150 -28.27 -6.46 -22.60
C ILE A 150 -27.87 -6.48 -21.12
N GLU A 151 -27.47 -7.64 -20.60
CA GLU A 151 -27.04 -7.82 -19.20
C GLU A 151 -25.89 -6.88 -18.77
N TYR A 152 -25.05 -6.46 -19.73
CA TYR A 152 -23.85 -5.66 -19.48
C TYR A 152 -23.96 -4.22 -20.00
N GLN A 153 -25.15 -3.74 -20.36
CA GLN A 153 -25.33 -2.37 -20.85
C GLN A 153 -24.85 -1.30 -19.85
N PHE A 154 -24.94 -1.57 -18.54
CA PHE A 154 -24.41 -0.68 -17.50
C PHE A 154 -22.89 -0.47 -17.60
N LEU A 155 -22.13 -1.39 -18.22
CA LEU A 155 -20.70 -1.18 -18.43
C LEU A 155 -20.44 0.05 -19.30
N ASN A 156 -21.36 0.39 -20.21
CA ASN A 156 -21.21 1.53 -21.09
C ASN A 156 -21.25 2.87 -20.32
N THR A 157 -21.99 2.94 -19.21
CA THR A 157 -22.08 4.14 -18.37
C THR A 157 -20.90 4.29 -17.41
N LEU A 158 -20.21 3.19 -17.08
CA LEU A 158 -19.03 3.22 -16.23
C LEU A 158 -17.83 3.86 -16.92
N THR A 159 -17.16 4.72 -16.19
CA THR A 159 -15.91 5.38 -16.57
C THR A 159 -14.75 4.87 -15.71
N LEU A 160 -13.51 5.14 -16.13
CA LEU A 160 -12.33 4.76 -15.32
C LEU A 160 -12.37 5.42 -13.92
N ARG A 161 -12.92 6.63 -13.83
CA ARG A 161 -13.04 7.40 -12.58
C ARG A 161 -13.85 6.67 -11.50
N ASP A 162 -14.87 5.91 -11.91
CA ASP A 162 -15.76 5.21 -10.97
C ASP A 162 -15.03 4.15 -10.13
N PHE A 163 -13.86 3.68 -10.60
CA PHE A 163 -13.04 2.72 -9.86
C PHE A 163 -12.18 3.35 -8.76
N PHE A 164 -12.01 4.68 -8.75
CA PHE A 164 -11.18 5.40 -7.79
C PHE A 164 -11.99 6.29 -6.84
N LYS A 165 -13.24 6.58 -7.21
CA LYS A 165 -14.11 7.46 -6.42
C LYS A 165 -14.36 6.87 -5.04
N ASN A 166 -13.74 7.49 -4.03
CA ASN A 166 -14.12 7.29 -2.64
C ASN A 166 -15.09 8.42 -2.25
N SER A 167 -16.40 8.12 -2.25
CA SER A 167 -17.36 8.96 -1.54
C SER A 167 -17.30 8.56 -0.07
N SER A 168 -16.64 9.39 0.73
CA SER A 168 -16.67 9.24 2.18
C SER A 168 -17.70 10.21 2.73
N ASP A 169 -18.76 9.66 3.33
CA ASP A 169 -19.80 10.45 4.01
C ASP A 169 -19.31 10.93 5.39
N LEU A 170 -18.14 10.45 5.82
CA LEU A 170 -17.50 10.88 7.06
C LEU A 170 -17.05 12.35 6.98
N SER A 171 -17.23 13.04 8.10
CA SER A 171 -16.59 14.34 8.34
C SER A 171 -15.07 14.20 8.24
N VAL A 172 -14.35 15.30 8.00
CA VAL A 172 -12.87 15.29 7.94
C VAL A 172 -12.27 14.68 9.21
N LEU A 173 -12.84 14.98 10.39
CA LEU A 173 -12.40 14.41 11.66
C LEU A 173 -12.63 12.89 11.70
N GLY A 174 -13.83 12.42 11.36
CA GLY A 174 -14.15 10.99 11.33
C GLY A 174 -13.26 10.22 10.36
N PHE A 175 -13.04 10.77 9.17
CA PHE A 175 -12.10 10.25 8.19
C PHE A 175 -10.67 10.18 8.74
N SER A 176 -10.21 11.24 9.42
CA SER A 176 -8.86 11.30 10.00
C SER A 176 -8.64 10.25 11.08
N ILE A 177 -9.60 10.11 12.01
CA ILE A 177 -9.54 9.10 13.08
C ILE A 177 -9.49 7.69 12.48
N LYS A 178 -10.34 7.42 11.48
CA LYS A 178 -10.36 6.15 10.77
C LYS A 178 -8.98 5.85 10.15
N GLU A 179 -8.45 6.76 9.33
CA GLU A 179 -7.15 6.56 8.67
C GLU A 179 -6.03 6.38 9.70
N PHE A 180 -6.00 7.19 10.75
CA PHE A 180 -5.02 7.07 11.83
C PHE A 180 -5.06 5.68 12.49
N VAL A 181 -6.24 5.19 12.88
CA VAL A 181 -6.39 3.90 13.56
C VAL A 181 -5.95 2.75 12.66
N PHE A 182 -6.46 2.68 11.42
CA PHE A 182 -6.18 1.54 10.56
C PHE A 182 -4.76 1.54 9.99
N ILE A 183 -4.18 2.71 9.69
CA ILE A 183 -2.76 2.81 9.32
C ILE A 183 -1.87 2.39 10.49
N THR A 184 -2.19 2.82 11.72
CA THR A 184 -1.44 2.41 12.93
C THR A 184 -1.52 0.91 13.15
N LEU A 185 -2.71 0.32 13.07
CA LEU A 185 -2.88 -1.14 13.17
C LEU A 185 -2.08 -1.87 12.10
N LEU A 186 -2.13 -1.40 10.85
CA LEU A 186 -1.40 -2.03 9.75
C LEU A 186 0.11 -2.03 9.99
N ILE A 187 0.69 -0.91 10.45
CA ILE A 187 2.13 -0.77 10.64
C ILE A 187 2.65 -1.41 11.94
N ILE A 188 1.79 -1.63 12.93
CA ILE A 188 2.13 -2.43 14.11
C ILE A 188 2.12 -3.92 13.77
N VAL A 189 1.28 -4.35 12.84
CA VAL A 189 1.09 -5.77 12.57
C VAL A 189 2.04 -6.28 11.49
N LEU A 190 2.06 -5.62 10.32
CA LEU A 190 2.80 -6.13 9.16
C LEU A 190 4.31 -6.28 9.40
N PRO A 191 5.05 -5.25 9.82
CA PRO A 191 6.49 -5.37 9.96
C PRO A 191 6.89 -6.35 11.05
N PHE A 192 6.12 -6.43 12.14
CA PHE A 192 6.44 -7.32 13.26
C PHE A 192 6.17 -8.79 12.96
N ILE A 193 5.09 -9.13 12.24
CA ILE A 193 4.89 -10.51 11.75
C ILE A 193 6.00 -10.90 10.79
N SER A 194 6.41 -9.98 9.89
CA SER A 194 7.51 -10.23 8.94
C SER A 194 8.87 -10.49 9.62
N MET A 195 8.98 -10.19 10.90
CA MET A 195 10.19 -10.36 11.73
C MET A 195 10.11 -11.57 12.68
N ILE A 196 9.07 -12.41 12.57
CA ILE A 196 9.02 -13.66 13.33
C ILE A 196 10.24 -14.51 12.97
N ASP A 197 10.99 -14.94 14.00
CA ASP A 197 12.20 -15.73 13.82
C ASP A 197 11.85 -17.15 13.35
N ILE A 198 12.10 -17.39 12.06
CA ILE A 198 11.91 -18.69 11.39
C ILE A 198 12.70 -19.81 12.08
N ALA A 199 13.91 -19.53 12.59
CA ALA A 199 14.76 -20.53 13.21
C ALA A 199 14.22 -20.98 14.58
N ILE A 200 13.65 -20.05 15.35
CA ILE A 200 13.07 -20.33 16.67
C ILE A 200 11.70 -20.99 16.54
N TYR A 201 10.81 -20.43 15.71
CA TYR A 201 9.42 -20.87 15.64
C TYR A 201 9.14 -21.94 14.56
N ARG A 202 10.16 -22.32 13.78
CA ARG A 202 10.09 -23.33 12.70
C ARG A 202 8.99 -23.05 11.65
N PHE A 203 8.59 -21.79 11.49
CA PHE A 203 7.73 -21.36 10.39
C PHE A 203 8.55 -21.19 9.13
N ASP A 204 8.02 -21.58 7.97
CA ASP A 204 8.58 -21.16 6.70
C ASP A 204 8.08 -19.75 6.32
N GLN A 205 8.74 -19.11 5.36
CA GLN A 205 8.36 -17.77 4.89
C GLN A 205 6.94 -17.73 4.31
N PHE A 206 6.46 -18.87 3.78
CA PHE A 206 5.09 -19.02 3.34
C PHE A 206 4.08 -18.90 4.50
N GLY A 207 4.33 -19.60 5.61
CA GLY A 207 3.51 -19.53 6.82
C GLY A 207 3.47 -18.12 7.42
N ILE A 208 4.59 -17.41 7.45
CA ILE A 208 4.64 -16.00 7.89
C ILE A 208 3.73 -15.13 7.02
N ILE A 209 3.84 -15.22 5.70
CA ILE A 209 2.99 -14.45 4.77
C ILE A 209 1.49 -14.83 4.95
N LEU A 210 1.16 -16.10 5.20
CA LEU A 210 -0.23 -16.48 5.48
C LEU A 210 -0.79 -15.81 6.74
N ILE A 211 0.01 -15.72 7.81
CA ILE A 211 -0.39 -15.02 9.04
C ILE A 211 -0.56 -13.52 8.73
N GLU A 212 0.37 -12.89 8.01
CA GLU A 212 0.25 -11.49 7.58
C GLU A 212 -1.07 -11.26 6.81
N LEU A 213 -1.39 -12.14 5.87
CA LEU A 213 -2.60 -12.05 5.06
C LEU A 213 -3.89 -12.19 5.88
N LEU A 214 -3.90 -13.04 6.90
CA LEU A 214 -5.04 -13.17 7.82
C LEU A 214 -5.28 -11.86 8.59
N PHE A 215 -4.20 -11.21 9.04
CA PHE A 215 -4.30 -9.92 9.72
C PHE A 215 -4.70 -8.80 8.75
N ILE A 216 -4.12 -8.74 7.54
CA ILE A 216 -4.55 -7.81 6.48
C ILE A 216 -6.04 -7.98 6.22
N TRP A 217 -6.52 -9.22 6.06
CA TRP A 217 -7.93 -9.50 5.85
C TRP A 217 -8.80 -8.99 6.99
N THR A 218 -8.38 -9.21 8.25
CA THR A 218 -9.11 -8.75 9.43
C THR A 218 -9.19 -7.22 9.47
N ILE A 219 -8.08 -6.53 9.23
CA ILE A 219 -8.02 -5.05 9.18
C ILE A 219 -8.88 -4.51 8.02
N LEU A 220 -8.79 -5.11 6.83
CA LEU A 220 -9.61 -4.74 5.68
C LEU A 220 -11.10 -5.02 5.92
N PHE A 221 -11.44 -6.10 6.62
CA PHE A 221 -12.83 -6.44 6.94
C PHE A 221 -13.41 -5.46 7.94
N ILE A 222 -12.72 -5.16 9.05
CA ILE A 222 -13.19 -4.19 10.04
C ILE A 222 -13.27 -2.78 9.43
N SER A 223 -12.24 -2.36 8.70
CA SER A 223 -12.24 -1.04 8.05
C SER A 223 -13.32 -0.87 6.98
N SER A 224 -13.81 -1.95 6.38
CA SER A 224 -14.93 -1.89 5.41
C SER A 224 -16.22 -1.35 6.03
N PHE A 225 -16.40 -1.45 7.35
CA PHE A 225 -17.53 -0.83 8.05
C PHE A 225 -17.39 0.68 8.19
N PHE A 226 -16.20 1.22 7.91
CA PHE A 226 -15.85 2.63 7.92
C PHE A 226 -15.41 3.10 6.53
N GLU A 227 -16.01 2.57 5.46
CA GLU A 227 -15.73 2.95 4.05
C GLU A 227 -14.31 2.60 3.56
N PHE A 228 -13.64 1.65 4.21
CA PHE A 228 -12.23 1.30 4.01
C PHE A 228 -11.26 2.46 4.33
N PHE A 229 -10.04 2.11 4.71
CA PHE A 229 -8.94 3.07 4.84
C PHE A 229 -8.04 3.04 3.59
N SER A 230 -7.16 4.02 3.47
CA SER A 230 -6.24 4.13 2.35
C SER A 230 -5.07 3.16 2.49
N PHE A 231 -5.30 1.87 2.23
CA PHE A 231 -4.30 0.80 2.38
C PHE A 231 -3.00 1.10 1.61
N HIS A 232 -3.09 1.70 0.42
CA HIS A 232 -1.95 2.17 -0.36
C HIS A 232 -2.23 3.59 -0.87
N LEU A 233 -1.21 4.46 -0.89
CA LEU A 233 -1.32 5.86 -1.36
C LEU A 233 -1.72 6.01 -2.84
N ALA A 234 -1.76 4.92 -3.60
CA ALA A 234 -2.07 4.94 -5.03
C ALA A 234 -3.51 5.40 -5.28
N PHE A 235 -4.45 4.84 -4.52
CA PHE A 235 -5.87 5.12 -4.66
C PHE A 235 -6.24 6.58 -4.32
N PRO A 236 -5.88 7.12 -3.13
CA PRO A 236 -6.19 8.51 -2.82
C PRO A 236 -5.44 9.50 -3.73
N PHE A 237 -4.25 9.15 -4.22
CA PHE A 237 -3.51 9.96 -5.19
C PHE A 237 -4.21 10.05 -6.55
N ILE A 238 -4.69 8.93 -7.10
CA ILE A 238 -5.42 8.94 -8.37
C ILE A 238 -6.80 9.60 -8.21
N ASP A 239 -7.49 9.37 -7.09
CA ASP A 239 -8.78 9.99 -6.80
C ASP A 239 -8.66 11.53 -6.74
N ILE A 240 -7.64 12.08 -6.08
CA ILE A 240 -7.44 13.53 -6.04
C ILE A 240 -7.11 14.12 -7.41
N ILE A 241 -6.39 13.39 -8.28
CA ILE A 241 -6.17 13.80 -9.68
C ILE A 241 -7.51 13.94 -10.40
N PHE A 242 -8.39 12.94 -10.33
CA PHE A 242 -9.70 13.04 -10.97
C PHE A 242 -10.52 14.19 -10.40
N LYS A 243 -10.62 14.32 -9.07
CA LYS A 243 -11.33 15.43 -8.42
C LYS A 243 -10.79 16.80 -8.83
N THR A 244 -9.47 16.92 -9.03
CA THR A 244 -8.82 18.14 -9.53
C THR A 244 -9.25 18.45 -10.96
N ILE A 245 -9.21 17.44 -11.85
CA ILE A 245 -9.65 17.60 -13.24
C ILE A 245 -11.12 18.06 -13.28
N ASP A 246 -12.00 17.41 -12.50
CA ASP A 246 -13.41 17.78 -12.45
C ASP A 246 -13.60 19.23 -12.00
N PHE A 247 -12.92 19.64 -10.92
CA PHE A 247 -13.01 20.99 -10.39
C PHE A 247 -12.51 22.05 -11.40
N VAL A 248 -11.45 21.73 -12.15
CA VAL A 248 -10.90 22.63 -13.18
C VAL A 248 -11.87 22.77 -14.37
N LEU A 249 -12.58 21.70 -14.73
CA LEU A 249 -13.54 21.69 -15.85
C LEU A 249 -14.91 22.30 -15.53
N LEU A 250 -15.24 22.54 -14.25
CA LEU A 250 -16.50 23.18 -13.86
C LEU A 250 -16.66 24.60 -14.44
N GLU A 251 -17.89 25.03 -14.62
CA GLU A 251 -18.19 26.44 -14.93
C GLU A 251 -17.89 27.36 -13.73
N LYS A 252 -17.55 28.63 -13.98
CA LYS A 252 -17.13 29.58 -12.92
C LYS A 252 -18.15 29.76 -11.80
N SER A 253 -19.45 29.70 -12.10
CA SER A 253 -20.54 29.78 -11.11
C SER A 253 -20.50 28.58 -10.16
N LEU A 254 -20.48 27.37 -10.72
CA LEU A 254 -20.43 26.11 -9.97
C LEU A 254 -19.12 25.93 -9.19
N LYS A 255 -18.00 26.46 -9.70
CA LYS A 255 -16.72 26.45 -8.97
C LYS A 255 -16.81 27.13 -7.62
N LYS A 256 -17.50 28.28 -7.53
CA LYS A 256 -17.64 29.02 -6.26
C LYS A 256 -18.39 28.21 -5.22
N GLU A 257 -19.38 27.42 -5.63
CA GLU A 257 -20.16 26.56 -4.74
C GLU A 257 -19.36 25.33 -4.30
N GLN A 258 -18.56 24.73 -5.20
CA GLN A 258 -17.83 23.50 -4.92
C GLN A 258 -16.43 23.68 -4.32
N ILE A 259 -15.88 24.90 -4.32
CA ILE A 259 -14.49 25.16 -3.88
C ILE A 259 -14.22 24.66 -2.45
N LYS A 260 -15.19 24.85 -1.55
CA LYS A 260 -15.07 24.40 -0.16
C LYS A 260 -14.94 22.87 -0.08
N ASN A 261 -15.80 22.14 -0.80
CA ASN A 261 -15.76 20.69 -0.84
C ASN A 261 -14.47 20.18 -1.46
N TYR A 262 -14.00 20.80 -2.54
CA TYR A 262 -12.71 20.47 -3.15
C TYR A 262 -11.54 20.64 -2.17
N PHE A 263 -11.49 21.74 -1.41
CA PHE A 263 -10.46 21.94 -0.38
C PHE A 263 -10.55 20.90 0.76
N LEU A 264 -11.75 20.47 1.15
CA LEU A 264 -11.91 19.40 2.14
C LEU A 264 -11.35 18.06 1.63
N GLU A 265 -11.55 17.76 0.34
CA GLU A 265 -10.99 16.55 -0.28
C GLU A 265 -9.45 16.63 -0.41
N ILE A 266 -8.89 17.81 -0.72
CA ILE A 266 -7.44 18.04 -0.66
C ILE A 266 -6.92 17.82 0.77
N LEU A 267 -7.61 18.36 1.78
CA LEU A 267 -7.21 18.22 3.17
C LEU A 267 -7.20 16.74 3.60
N LYS A 268 -8.24 15.97 3.25
CA LYS A 268 -8.28 14.52 3.47
C LYS A 268 -7.10 13.81 2.82
N PHE A 269 -6.77 14.15 1.57
CA PHE A 269 -5.60 13.60 0.87
C PHE A 269 -4.28 13.92 1.59
N ILE A 270 -4.06 15.19 1.96
CA ILE A 270 -2.86 15.61 2.70
C ILE A 270 -2.74 14.86 4.02
N LEU A 271 -3.83 14.69 4.76
CA LEU A 271 -3.84 13.97 6.03
C LEU A 271 -3.44 12.50 5.85
N VAL A 272 -3.94 11.82 4.82
CA VAL A 272 -3.52 10.43 4.50
C VAL A 272 -2.03 10.37 4.17
N VAL A 273 -1.51 11.32 3.39
CA VAL A 273 -0.07 11.39 3.08
C VAL A 273 0.75 11.60 4.34
N LEU A 274 0.36 12.53 5.21
CA LEU A 274 1.03 12.80 6.48
C LEU A 274 1.01 11.58 7.40
N PHE A 275 -0.15 10.94 7.58
CA PHE A 275 -0.26 9.72 8.37
C PHE A 275 0.59 8.59 7.79
N SER A 276 0.68 8.49 6.47
CA SER A 276 1.48 7.46 5.81
C SER A 276 3.00 7.65 5.92
N ILE A 277 3.44 8.83 6.36
CA ILE A 277 4.86 9.11 6.61
C ILE A 277 5.14 9.11 8.11
N ILE A 278 4.35 9.86 8.87
CA ILE A 278 4.59 10.12 10.29
C ILE A 278 4.34 8.88 11.14
N ILE A 279 3.21 8.17 10.95
CA ILE A 279 2.86 7.02 11.79
C ILE A 279 3.94 5.92 11.71
N PRO A 280 4.39 5.48 10.51
CA PRO A 280 5.47 4.49 10.42
C PRO A 280 6.78 4.91 11.09
N ILE A 281 7.16 6.20 10.97
CA ILE A 281 8.37 6.74 11.60
C ILE A 281 8.25 6.68 13.12
N VAL A 282 7.13 7.16 13.67
CA VAL A 282 6.86 7.16 15.12
C VAL A 282 6.88 5.74 15.67
N ILE A 283 6.17 4.80 15.01
CA ILE A 283 6.14 3.39 15.44
C ILE A 283 7.53 2.76 15.33
N GLY A 284 8.31 3.08 14.29
CA GLY A 284 9.71 2.66 14.17
C GLY A 284 10.56 3.11 15.35
N PHE A 285 10.46 4.38 15.75
CA PHE A 285 11.17 4.91 16.93
C PHE A 285 10.69 4.26 18.23
N VAL A 286 9.38 4.12 18.44
CA VAL A 286 8.82 3.45 19.64
C VAL A 286 9.37 2.02 19.76
N SER A 287 9.43 1.29 18.65
CA SER A 287 9.97 -0.08 18.60
C SER A 287 11.43 -0.13 19.06
N ILE A 288 12.24 0.84 18.61
CA ILE A 288 13.65 0.97 19.02
C ILE A 288 13.77 1.36 20.50
N LEU A 289 12.92 2.26 20.99
CA LEU A 289 12.92 2.63 22.41
C LEU A 289 12.56 1.45 23.32
N ILE A 290 11.56 0.65 22.94
CA ILE A 290 11.22 -0.61 23.63
C ILE A 290 12.42 -1.57 23.61
N LYS A 291 13.09 -1.71 22.46
CA LYS A 291 14.31 -2.54 22.35
C LYS A 291 15.39 -2.10 23.35
N ILE A 292 15.70 -0.80 23.40
CA ILE A 292 16.70 -0.24 24.32
C ILE A 292 16.32 -0.53 25.78
N GLN A 293 15.05 -0.34 26.15
CA GLN A 293 14.59 -0.56 27.53
C GLN A 293 14.59 -2.04 27.94
N THR A 294 14.32 -2.95 27.00
CA THR A 294 14.20 -4.39 27.28
C THR A 294 15.53 -5.13 27.19
N GLY A 295 16.58 -4.54 26.58
CA GLY A 295 17.87 -5.17 26.37
C GLY A 295 17.83 -6.35 25.38
N ILE A 296 16.74 -6.49 24.62
CA ILE A 296 16.56 -7.59 23.67
C ILE A 296 17.36 -7.32 22.39
N VAL A 297 18.16 -8.30 21.98
CA VAL A 297 18.87 -8.26 20.69
C VAL A 297 17.90 -8.63 19.58
N ILE A 298 17.35 -7.62 18.89
CA ILE A 298 16.62 -7.87 17.64
C ILE A 298 17.64 -8.09 16.52
N SER A 299 17.58 -9.26 15.87
CA SER A 299 18.28 -9.51 14.60
C SER A 299 17.70 -8.60 13.53
N VAL A 300 18.46 -7.59 13.10
CA VAL A 300 18.05 -6.67 12.03
C VAL A 300 18.87 -7.01 10.78
N SER A 301 18.48 -8.09 10.10
CA SER A 301 19.11 -8.54 8.84
C SER A 301 18.61 -7.77 7.61
#